data_AF-A0A5B8QWY7-F1
#
_entry.id   AF-A0A5B8QWY7-F1
#
_cell.length_a   1.000
_cell.length_b   1.000
_cell.length_c   1.000
_cell.angle_alpha   90.00
_cell.angle_beta   90.00
_cell.angle_gamma   90.00
#
_symmetry.space_group_name_H-M   'P 1'
#
loop_
_entity.id
_entity.type
_entity.pdbx_description
1 polymer ?
#
loop_
_entity_poly.entity_id
_entity_poly.type
_entity_poly.pdbx_seq_one_letter_code
_entity_poly.pdbx_strand_id
1 'polypeptide(L)'
;MNQYPPIQQQVLRQALLTELESLHYQLLQLQAGETTSEIKHAFWGMSSYLDLHETFALTSLTTVSELNAQVSLLLAVVRELCHGQ
;
A
#
# COMPACT_ATOMS: atom_id res chain seq x y z
N MET A 1 11.48 13.14 13.89
CA MET A 1 10.61 12.76 12.75
C MET A 1 9.17 12.66 13.24
N ASN A 2 8.20 12.85 12.33
CA ASN A 2 6.80 13.30 12.50
C ASN A 2 6.61 14.81 12.77
N GLN A 3 6.56 15.61 11.69
CA GLN A 3 6.27 17.05 11.74
C GLN A 3 4.84 17.40 11.26
N TYR A 4 3.91 16.44 11.30
CA TYR A 4 2.50 16.72 11.02
C TYR A 4 1.66 16.58 12.30
N PRO A 5 0.79 17.56 12.61
CA PRO A 5 -0.20 17.44 13.67
C PRO A 5 -1.03 16.14 13.52
N PRO A 6 -1.53 15.56 14.62
CA PRO A 6 -2.27 14.29 14.60
C PRO A 6 -3.40 14.24 13.57
N ILE A 7 -4.13 15.34 13.39
CA ILE A 7 -5.20 15.49 12.39
C ILE A 7 -4.65 15.35 10.96
N GLN A 8 -3.52 15.99 10.66
CA GLN A 8 -2.91 15.89 9.34
C GLN A 8 -2.39 14.48 9.07
N GLN A 9 -1.85 13.80 10.09
CA GLN A 9 -1.47 12.38 9.97
C GLN A 9 -2.68 11.49 9.70
N GLN A 10 -3.82 11.75 10.33
CA GLN A 10 -5.04 11.00 10.10
C GLN A 10 -5.59 11.21 8.68
N VAL A 11 -5.58 12.45 8.17
CA VAL A 11 -5.95 12.77 6.78
C VAL A 11 -5.02 12.07 5.79
N LEU A 12 -3.71 12.07 6.06
CA LEU A 12 -2.71 11.41 5.23
C LEU A 12 -2.91 9.89 5.21
N ARG A 13 -3.16 9.26 6.37
CA ARG A 13 -3.47 7.82 6.44
C ARG A 13 -4.75 7.47 5.68
N GLN A 14 -5.78 8.32 5.77
CA GLN A 14 -7.02 8.12 5.02
C GLN A 14 -6.80 8.22 3.50
N ALA A 15 -6.00 9.19 3.05
CA ALA A 15 -5.64 9.31 1.64
C ALA A 15 -4.86 8.08 1.15
N LEU A 16 -3.90 7.60 1.95
CA LEU A 16 -3.15 6.37 1.67
C LEU A 16 -4.05 5.13 1.60
N LEU A 17 -5.05 5.03 2.48
CA LEU A 17 -6.02 3.93 2.44
C LEU A 17 -6.76 3.91 1.10
N THR A 18 -7.25 5.07 0.64
CA THR A 18 -7.94 5.19 -0.65
C THR A 18 -7.04 4.81 -1.82
N GLU A 19 -5.78 5.26 -1.83
CA GLU A 19 -4.82 4.90 -2.88
C GLU A 19 -4.50 3.40 -2.88
N LEU A 20 -4.38 2.77 -1.70
CA LEU A 20 -4.17 1.33 -1.59
C LEU A 20 -5.38 0.51 -2.05
N GLU A 21 -6.60 0.95 -1.73
CA GLU A 21 -7.83 0.34 -2.23
C GLU A 21 -7.95 0.43 -3.75
N SER A 22 -7.57 1.59 -4.32
CA SER A 22 -7.50 1.78 -5.76
C SER A 22 -6.48 0.83 -6.42
N LEU A 23 -5.26 0.74 -5.87
CA LEU A 23 -4.24 -0.19 -6.36
C LEU A 23 -4.69 -1.65 -6.26
N HIS A 24 -5.31 -2.04 -5.14
CA HIS A 24 -5.82 -3.40 -4.96
C HIS A 24 -6.85 -3.74 -6.04
N TYR A 25 -7.75 -2.80 -6.33
CA TYR A 25 -8.74 -2.98 -7.39
C TYR A 25 -8.11 -3.08 -8.78
N GLN A 26 -7.15 -2.20 -9.11
CA GLN A 26 -6.41 -2.26 -10.37
C GLN A 26 -5.71 -3.61 -10.54
N LEU A 27 -5.13 -4.13 -9.46
CA LEU A 27 -4.44 -5.41 -9.47
C LEU A 27 -5.40 -6.59 -9.73
N LEU A 28 -6.63 -6.53 -9.21
CA LEU A 28 -7.67 -7.54 -9.48
C LEU A 28 -8.18 -7.50 -10.92
N GLN A 29 -8.05 -6.36 -11.60
CA GLN A 29 -8.48 -6.20 -12.99
C GLN A 29 -7.39 -6.52 -14.02
N LEU A 30 -6.14 -6.71 -13.57
CA LEU A 30 -5.03 -7.05 -14.47
C LEU A 30 -5.31 -8.33 -15.26
N GLN A 31 -5.19 -8.23 -16.57
CA GLN A 31 -5.23 -9.36 -17.48
C GLN A 31 -3.84 -9.95 -17.70
N ALA A 32 -3.81 -11.20 -18.17
CA ALA A 32 -2.57 -11.88 -18.49
C ALA A 32 -1.79 -11.10 -19.58
N GLY A 33 -0.60 -10.63 -19.25
CA GLY A 33 0.27 -9.85 -20.15
C GLY A 33 0.39 -8.37 -19.82
N GLU A 34 -0.45 -7.85 -18.92
CA GLU A 34 -0.32 -6.47 -18.44
C GLU A 34 0.82 -6.33 -17.43
N THR A 35 1.52 -5.19 -17.50
CA THR A 35 2.71 -4.94 -16.69
C THR A 35 2.32 -4.51 -15.27
N THR A 36 2.87 -5.17 -14.26
CA THR A 36 2.68 -4.80 -12.85
C THR A 36 3.65 -3.72 -12.35
N SER A 37 4.54 -3.20 -13.20
CA SER A 37 5.62 -2.29 -12.82
C SER A 37 5.12 -1.00 -12.18
N GLU A 38 4.07 -0.39 -12.73
CA GLU A 38 3.49 0.85 -12.20
C GLU A 38 2.84 0.61 -10.83
N ILE A 39 2.12 -0.50 -10.68
CA ILE A 39 1.49 -0.89 -9.41
C ILE A 39 2.55 -1.20 -8.35
N LYS A 40 3.64 -1.88 -8.72
CA LYS A 40 4.78 -2.14 -7.81
C LYS A 40 5.43 -0.84 -7.36
N HIS A 41 5.66 0.09 -8.28
CA HIS A 41 6.27 1.39 -7.97
C HIS A 41 5.40 2.22 -7.03
N ALA A 42 4.09 2.31 -7.30
CA ALA A 42 3.14 2.99 -6.43
C ALA A 42 3.08 2.34 -5.03
N PHE A 43 3.05 1.01 -4.97
CA PHE A 43 3.08 0.25 -3.72
C PHE A 43 4.35 0.50 -2.89
N TRP A 44 5.52 0.59 -3.53
CA TRP A 44 6.78 0.96 -2.86
C TRP A 44 6.75 2.38 -2.30
N GLY A 45 6.24 3.35 -3.07
CA GLY A 45 6.10 4.73 -2.60
C GLY A 45 5.25 4.83 -1.34
N MET A 46 4.13 4.12 -1.30
CA MET A 46 3.24 4.09 -0.14
C MET A 46 3.83 3.38 1.08
N SER A 47 4.48 2.23 0.86
CA SER A 47 5.13 1.48 1.94
C SER A 47 6.27 2.27 2.58
N SER A 48 7.06 2.98 1.76
CA SER A 48 8.14 3.85 2.24
C SER A 48 7.63 5.05 3.02
N TYR A 49 6.49 5.64 2.60
CA TYR A 49 5.91 6.79 3.30
C TYR A 49 5.45 6.44 4.72
N LEU A 50 4.95 5.23 4.91
CA LEU A 50 4.49 4.73 6.21
C LEU A 50 5.62 4.15 7.07
N ASP A 51 6.85 4.17 6.58
CA ASP A 51 8.02 3.50 7.18
C ASP A 51 7.77 2.00 7.46
N LEU A 52 6.90 1.38 6.64
CA LEU A 52 6.58 -0.04 6.73
C LEU A 52 7.45 -0.89 5.81
N HIS A 53 8.44 -0.30 5.16
CA HIS A 53 9.29 -0.98 4.18
C HIS A 53 10.01 -2.21 4.75
N GLU A 54 10.32 -2.25 6.05
CA GLU A 54 10.89 -3.42 6.73
C GLU A 54 9.85 -4.52 7.03
N THR A 55 8.59 -4.15 7.18
CA THR A 55 7.47 -5.08 7.44
C THR A 55 7.13 -5.92 6.20
N PHE A 56 7.38 -5.37 5.02
CA PHE A 56 7.08 -6.02 3.74
C PHE A 56 8.38 -6.50 3.09
N ALA A 57 8.48 -7.79 2.76
CA ALA A 57 9.58 -8.33 1.96
C ALA A 57 9.39 -7.92 0.47
N LEU A 58 9.50 -6.63 0.20
CA LEU A 58 9.12 -5.97 -1.06
C LEU A 58 10.08 -6.25 -2.24
N THR A 59 11.25 -6.80 -1.96
CA THR A 59 12.36 -6.91 -2.92
C THR A 59 12.23 -8.07 -3.92
N SER A 60 11.26 -8.98 -3.75
CA SER A 60 11.11 -10.17 -4.62
C SER A 60 9.67 -10.43 -5.07
N LEU A 61 8.86 -9.39 -5.27
CA LEU A 61 7.51 -9.56 -5.84
C LEU A 61 7.61 -9.77 -7.35
N THR A 62 7.57 -11.03 -7.78
CA THR A 62 7.73 -11.41 -9.19
C THR A 62 6.38 -11.65 -9.86
N THR A 63 5.39 -12.09 -9.10
CA THR A 63 4.05 -12.44 -9.59
C THR A 63 2.97 -11.45 -9.15
N VAL A 64 1.85 -11.45 -9.87
CA VAL A 64 0.64 -10.69 -9.51
C VAL A 64 0.06 -11.16 -8.17
N SER A 65 0.09 -12.47 -7.89
CA SER A 65 -0.48 -13.01 -6.65
C SER A 65 0.33 -12.61 -5.42
N GLU A 66 1.66 -12.62 -5.51
CA GLU A 66 2.56 -12.14 -4.46
C GLU A 66 2.30 -10.66 -4.18
N LEU A 67 2.22 -9.84 -5.24
CA LEU A 67 1.89 -8.43 -5.10
C LEU A 67 0.51 -8.23 -4.46
N ASN A 68 -0.48 -9.05 -4.81
CA ASN A 68 -1.83 -8.95 -4.25
C ASN A 68 -1.86 -9.26 -2.76
N ALA A 69 -1.12 -10.29 -2.33
CA ALA A 69 -1.00 -10.65 -0.93
C ALA A 69 -0.37 -9.51 -0.11
N GLN A 70 0.68 -8.88 -0.63
CA GLN A 70 1.34 -7.77 0.05
C GLN A 70 0.48 -6.51 0.09
N VAL A 71 -0.18 -6.15 -1.02
CA VAL A 71 -1.13 -5.02 -1.05
C VAL A 71 -2.25 -5.26 -0.05
N SER A 72 -2.83 -6.46 0.02
CA SER A 72 -3.88 -6.81 0.97
C SER A 72 -3.43 -6.70 2.42
N LEU A 73 -2.20 -7.14 2.72
CA LEU A 73 -1.61 -7.04 4.05
C LEU A 73 -1.39 -5.56 4.45
N LEU A 74 -0.84 -4.73 3.56
CA LEU A 74 -0.67 -3.30 3.82
C LEU A 74 -2.01 -2.60 4.05
N LEU A 75 -3.02 -2.97 3.28
CA LEU A 75 -4.37 -2.43 3.41
C LEU A 75 -4.99 -2.78 4.77
N ALA A 76 -4.75 -3.99 5.28
CA ALA A 76 -5.14 -4.38 6.64
C ALA A 76 -4.43 -3.52 7.70
N VAL A 77 -3.10 -3.38 7.60
CA VAL A 77 -2.30 -2.56 8.54
C VAL A 77 -2.75 -1.10 8.54
N VAL A 78 -2.96 -0.50 7.38
CA VAL A 78 -3.42 0.90 7.28
C VAL A 78 -4.84 1.06 7.82
N ARG A 79 -5.74 0.08 7.58
CA ARG A 79 -7.08 0.09 8.19
C ARG A 79 -7.00 0.01 9.71
N GLU A 80 -6.12 -0.82 10.28
CA GLU A 80 -5.90 -0.87 11.72
C GLU A 80 -5.33 0.45 12.26
N LEU A 81 -4.40 1.10 11.55
CA LEU A 81 -3.85 2.41 11.93
C LEU A 81 -4.86 3.57 11.79
N CYS A 82 -5.90 3.40 10.97
CA CYS A 82 -7.00 4.37 10.82
C CYS A 82 -8.13 4.15 11.84
N HIS A 83 -8.45 2.90 12.17
CA HIS A 83 -9.55 2.53 13.07
C HIS A 83 -9.11 2.27 14.52
N GLY A 84 -7.83 1.96 14.75
CA GLY A 84 -7.22 1.81 16.06
C GLY A 84 -7.02 3.17 16.70
N GLN A 85 -8.09 3.69 17.32
CA GLN A 85 -8.02 4.71 18.35
C GLN A 85 -7.80 4.06 19.72
#